data_AF-A0A2X3IRE1-F1
#
_entry.id   AF-A0A2X3IRE1-F1
#
_cell.length_a   1.000
_cell.length_b   1.000
_cell.length_c   1.000
_cell.angle_alpha   90.00
_cell.angle_beta   90.00
_cell.angle_gamma   90.00
#
_symmetry.space_group_name_H-M   'P 1'
#
loop_
_entity.id
_entity.type
_entity.pdbx_description
1 polymer ?
#
loop_
_entity_poly.entity_id
_entity_poly.type
_entity_poly.pdbx_seq_one_letter_code
_entity_poly.pdbx_strand_id
1 'polypeptide(L)'
;MRSPKNAIRQAFEKPGELNIDRVNAQQARRFMDRVVGYMVSPLLWKKIARGLSAGRVQSVAVRLVVEREREIKAFVPEEYWEVDASTTTPGGDALPLQVTHKDDKPFRPVSRDETMAAGIAAGKSQLQRTGA
;
A
#
# COMPACT_ATOMS: atom_id res chain seq x y z
N MET A 1 27.83 -9.38 5.91
CA MET A 1 27.34 -10.77 6.00
C MET A 1 28.20 -11.51 7.02
N ARG A 2 27.74 -11.70 8.25
CA ARG A 2 28.50 -12.35 9.33
C ARG A 2 27.95 -13.76 9.50
N SER A 3 28.45 -14.73 8.74
CA SER A 3 28.12 -16.13 9.02
C SER A 3 28.75 -16.52 10.35
N PRO A 4 27.99 -17.00 11.35
CA PRO A 4 28.56 -17.45 12.60
C PRO A 4 29.55 -18.58 12.33
N LYS A 5 30.77 -18.53 12.88
CA LYS A 5 31.78 -19.60 12.73
C LYS A 5 31.21 -20.99 13.06
N ASN A 6 30.25 -21.05 13.98
CA ASN A 6 29.55 -22.27 14.37
C ASN A 6 28.64 -22.82 13.26
N ALA A 7 27.96 -21.97 12.49
CA ALA A 7 27.05 -22.40 11.42
C ALA A 7 27.82 -23.03 10.24
N ILE A 8 29.01 -22.52 9.93
CA ILE A 8 29.88 -23.10 8.91
C ILE A 8 30.38 -24.48 9.37
N ARG A 9 30.88 -24.59 10.60
CA ARG A 9 31.31 -25.89 11.17
C ARG A 9 30.20 -26.94 11.13
N GLN A 10 29.00 -26.59 11.55
CA GLN A 10 27.84 -27.49 11.53
C GLN A 10 27.47 -27.94 10.11
N ALA A 11 27.58 -27.07 9.11
CA ALA A 11 27.31 -27.42 7.71
C ALA A 11 28.32 -28.44 7.14
N PHE A 12 29.57 -28.42 7.60
CA PHE A 12 30.58 -29.40 7.21
C PHE A 12 30.49 -30.72 8.02
N GLU A 13 29.94 -30.68 9.24
CA GLU A 13 29.70 -31.88 10.06
C GLU A 13 28.62 -32.79 9.45
N LYS A 14 27.66 -32.23 8.70
CA LYS A 14 26.62 -32.98 7.97
C LYS A 14 26.46 -32.43 6.54
N PRO A 15 27.32 -32.81 5.60
CA PRO A 15 27.18 -32.37 4.22
C PRO A 15 25.89 -32.94 3.62
N GLY A 16 25.05 -32.06 3.09
CA GLY A 16 23.88 -32.46 2.32
C GLY A 16 24.27 -32.84 0.89
N GLU A 17 23.46 -33.68 0.26
CA GLU A 17 23.59 -33.95 -1.17
C GLU A 17 22.93 -32.85 -2.02
N LEU A 18 23.31 -32.79 -3.30
CA LEU A 18 22.69 -31.88 -4.24
C LEU A 18 21.22 -32.27 -4.46
N ASN A 19 20.31 -31.41 -4.01
CA ASN A 19 18.89 -31.60 -4.25
C ASN A 19 18.55 -31.25 -5.71
N ILE A 20 18.31 -32.28 -6.52
CA ILE A 20 18.00 -32.15 -7.95
C ILE A 20 16.67 -31.43 -8.20
N ASP A 21 15.67 -31.59 -7.33
CA ASP A 21 14.39 -30.88 -7.47
C ASP A 21 14.56 -29.37 -7.37
N ARG A 22 15.43 -28.90 -6.46
CA ARG A 22 15.76 -27.47 -6.34
C ARG A 22 16.51 -26.96 -7.56
N VAL A 23 17.37 -27.77 -8.17
CA VAL A 23 18.05 -27.44 -9.43
C VAL A 23 17.04 -27.33 -10.57
N ASN A 24 16.16 -28.32 -10.71
CA ASN A 24 15.13 -28.35 -11.75
C ASN A 24 14.16 -27.17 -11.60
N ALA A 25 13.74 -26.83 -10.38
CA ALA A 25 12.91 -25.65 -10.13
C ALA A 25 13.60 -24.34 -10.55
N GLN A 26 14.91 -24.22 -10.30
CA GLN A 26 15.69 -23.06 -10.70
C GLN A 26 15.83 -22.97 -12.23
N GLN A 27 16.08 -24.11 -12.89
CA GLN A 27 16.17 -24.18 -14.34
C GLN A 27 14.83 -23.86 -15.01
N ALA A 28 13.72 -24.39 -14.49
CA ALA A 28 12.38 -24.09 -14.96
C ALA A 28 12.07 -22.59 -14.86
N ARG A 29 12.39 -21.96 -13.72
CA ARG A 29 12.26 -20.50 -13.55
C ARG A 29 13.07 -19.73 -14.59
N ARG A 30 14.35 -20.10 -14.78
CA ARG A 30 15.23 -19.47 -15.79
C ARG A 30 14.73 -19.68 -17.21
N PHE A 31 14.09 -20.81 -17.50
CA PHE A 31 13.49 -21.07 -18.79
C PHE A 31 12.28 -20.17 -19.01
N MET A 32 11.34 -20.13 -18.06
CA MET A 32 10.16 -19.26 -18.13
C MET A 32 10.53 -17.79 -18.32
N ASP A 33 11.52 -17.28 -17.58
CA ASP A 33 11.94 -15.88 -17.67
C ASP A 33 12.55 -15.57 -19.06
N ARG A 34 13.30 -16.50 -19.65
CA ARG A 34 13.86 -16.36 -21.01
C ARG A 34 12.80 -16.43 -22.10
N VAL A 35 11.85 -17.36 -21.97
CA VAL A 35 10.75 -17.53 -22.93
C VAL A 35 9.92 -16.25 -23.03
N VAL A 36 9.52 -15.67 -21.88
CA VAL A 36 8.78 -14.40 -21.89
C VAL A 36 9.63 -13.26 -22.46
N GLY A 37 10.89 -13.14 -22.04
CA GLY A 37 11.79 -12.09 -22.52
C GLY A 37 12.01 -12.13 -24.04
N TYR A 38 12.34 -13.29 -24.59
CA TYR A 38 12.70 -13.42 -26.00
C TYR A 38 11.50 -13.52 -26.94
N MET A 39 10.34 -14.00 -26.50
CA MET A 39 9.16 -14.04 -27.37
C MET A 39 8.37 -12.73 -27.35
N VAL A 40 8.26 -12.07 -26.20
CA VAL A 40 7.40 -10.89 -26.06
C VAL A 40 8.12 -9.59 -26.46
N SER A 41 9.42 -9.44 -26.14
CA SER A 41 10.15 -8.21 -26.47
C SER A 41 10.20 -7.88 -27.97
N PRO A 42 10.43 -8.85 -28.89
CA PRO A 42 10.36 -8.57 -30.34
C PRO A 42 8.99 -8.09 -30.81
N LEU A 43 7.91 -8.59 -30.21
CA LEU A 43 6.55 -8.14 -30.52
C LEU A 43 6.34 -6.68 -30.08
N LEU A 44 6.85 -6.30 -28.90
CA LEU A 44 6.81 -4.93 -28.42
C LEU A 44 7.59 -3.98 -29.34
N TRP A 45 8.73 -4.40 -29.88
CA TRP A 45 9.49 -3.58 -30.83
C TRP A 45 8.74 -3.35 -32.14
N LYS A 46 8.03 -4.36 -32.62
CA LYS A 46 7.24 -4.27 -33.85
C LYS A 46 5.99 -3.40 -33.69
N LYS A 47 5.39 -3.37 -32.49
CA LYS A 47 4.08 -2.74 -32.26
C LYS A 47 4.13 -1.41 -31.52
N ILE A 48 5.15 -1.15 -30.72
CA ILE A 48 5.21 0.01 -29.83
C ILE A 48 6.49 0.80 -30.06
N ALA A 49 7.63 0.30 -29.60
CA ALA A 49 8.92 0.98 -29.73
C ALA A 49 10.09 0.02 -29.56
N ARG A 50 11.19 0.27 -30.29
CA ARG A 50 12.45 -0.48 -30.12
C ARG A 50 13.01 -0.26 -28.72
N GLY A 51 13.64 -1.30 -28.15
CA GLY A 51 14.28 -1.24 -26.83
C GLY A 51 13.36 -1.56 -25.65
N LEU A 52 12.06 -1.77 -25.88
CA LEU A 52 11.15 -2.24 -24.83
C LEU A 52 11.40 -3.69 -24.46
N SER A 53 11.31 -4.00 -23.17
CA SER A 53 11.41 -5.36 -22.66
C SER A 53 10.09 -5.78 -22.01
N ALA A 54 9.80 -7.07 -22.10
CA ALA A 54 8.76 -7.71 -21.31
C ALA A 54 9.39 -8.77 -20.42
N GLY A 55 8.88 -8.88 -19.20
CA GLY A 55 9.35 -9.85 -18.24
C GLY A 55 8.18 -10.36 -17.42
N ARG A 56 8.18 -11.67 -17.12
CA ARG A 56 7.10 -12.35 -16.41
C ARG A 56 6.71 -11.63 -15.10
N VAL A 57 7.69 -11.09 -14.38
CA VAL A 57 7.48 -10.37 -13.11
C VAL A 57 7.45 -8.85 -13.31
N GLN A 58 8.35 -8.31 -14.14
CA GLN A 58 8.46 -6.86 -14.37
C GLN A 58 7.16 -6.26 -14.94
N SER A 59 6.53 -6.93 -15.91
CA SER A 59 5.31 -6.42 -16.53
C SER A 59 4.13 -6.37 -15.56
N VAL A 60 4.03 -7.32 -14.62
CA VAL A 60 3.01 -7.30 -13.56
C VAL A 60 3.30 -6.20 -12.54
N ALA A 61 4.56 -6.01 -12.15
CA ALA A 61 4.94 -4.93 -11.25
C ALA A 61 4.62 -3.54 -11.84
N VAL A 62 4.95 -3.33 -13.12
CA VAL A 62 4.61 -2.09 -13.84
C VAL A 62 3.10 -1.91 -13.90
N ARG A 63 2.34 -2.97 -14.16
CA ARG A 63 0.87 -2.91 -14.16
C ARG A 63 0.32 -2.40 -12.82
N LEU A 64 0.80 -2.89 -11.69
CA LEU A 64 0.34 -2.44 -10.36
C LEU A 64 0.60 -0.95 -10.14
N VAL A 65 1.77 -0.44 -10.56
CA VAL A 65 2.09 0.99 -10.47
C VAL A 65 1.17 1.81 -11.38
N VAL A 66 0.94 1.36 -12.61
CA VAL A 66 0.05 2.04 -13.57
C VAL A 66 -1.40 2.04 -13.10
N GLU A 67 -1.88 0.94 -12.51
CA GLU A 67 -3.22 0.86 -11.92
C GLU A 67 -3.36 1.87 -10.77
N ARG A 68 -2.39 1.93 -9.86
CA ARG A 68 -2.38 2.91 -8.77
C ARG A 68 -2.35 4.36 -9.27
N GLU A 69 -1.53 4.64 -10.28
CA GLU A 69 -1.46 5.98 -10.90
C GLU A 69 -2.79 6.38 -11.56
N ARG A 70 -3.49 5.42 -12.17
CA ARG A 70 -4.83 5.67 -12.74
C ARG A 70 -5.86 5.97 -11.66
N GLU A 71 -5.82 5.27 -10.52
CA GLU A 71 -6.67 5.58 -9.37
C GLU A 71 -6.40 7.00 -8.86
N ILE A 72 -5.13 7.39 -8.70
CA ILE A 72 -4.75 8.73 -8.27
C ILE A 72 -5.25 9.79 -9.26
N LYS A 73 -5.11 9.56 -10.58
CA LYS A 73 -5.60 10.50 -11.61
C LYS A 73 -7.11 10.60 -11.67
N ALA A 74 -7.82 9.52 -11.35
CA ALA A 74 -9.28 9.49 -11.30
C ALA A 74 -9.84 9.98 -9.96
N PHE A 75 -8.99 10.17 -8.95
CA PHE A 75 -9.42 10.67 -7.65
C PHE A 75 -9.83 12.13 -7.75
N VAL A 76 -11.10 12.40 -7.45
CA VAL A 76 -11.64 13.75 -7.31
C VAL A 76 -11.73 14.01 -5.80
N PRO A 77 -10.90 14.90 -5.22
CA PRO A 77 -10.95 15.20 -3.80
C PRO A 77 -12.30 15.82 -3.43
N GLU A 78 -12.89 15.32 -2.35
CA GLU A 78 -14.10 15.88 -1.76
C GLU A 78 -13.75 16.55 -0.44
N GLU A 79 -14.29 17.75 -0.24
CA GLU A 79 -14.12 18.45 1.03
C GLU A 79 -14.95 17.77 2.12
N TYR A 80 -14.32 17.44 3.24
CA TYR A 80 -14.99 16.96 4.44
C TYR A 80 -14.46 17.67 5.68
N TRP A 81 -15.31 17.74 6.69
CA TRP A 81 -15.02 18.40 7.94
C TRP A 81 -15.05 17.38 9.08
N GLU A 82 -14.07 17.48 9.98
CA GLU A 82 -14.01 16.70 11.20
C GLU A 82 -14.30 17.59 12.41
N VAL A 83 -14.93 17.02 13.43
CA VAL A 83 -15.24 17.73 14.67
C VAL A 83 -14.53 17.07 15.83
N ASP A 84 -13.58 17.80 16.38
CA ASP A 84 -12.85 17.44 17.59
C ASP A 84 -13.45 18.14 18.81
N ALA A 85 -13.61 17.38 19.88
CA ALA A 85 -14.06 17.83 21.19
C ALA A 85 -12.94 17.66 22.21
N SER A 86 -12.51 18.78 22.80
CA SER A 86 -11.57 18.76 23.92
C SER A 86 -12.34 18.60 25.22
N THR A 87 -12.39 17.38 25.77
CA THR A 87 -13.08 17.09 27.03
C THR A 87 -12.10 16.82 28.16
N THR A 88 -12.56 16.81 29.41
CA THR A 88 -11.76 16.42 30.57
C THR A 88 -12.48 15.32 31.34
N THR A 89 -11.72 14.35 31.87
CA THR A 89 -12.26 13.32 32.76
C THR A 89 -12.73 13.95 34.08
N PRO A 90 -13.55 13.25 34.88
CA PRO A 90 -13.88 13.71 36.24
C PRO A 90 -12.65 13.94 37.13
N GLY A 91 -11.52 13.30 36.82
CA GLY A 91 -10.23 13.47 37.50
C GLY A 91 -9.40 14.67 37.01
N GLY A 92 -9.85 15.39 36.00
CA GLY A 92 -9.17 16.58 35.45
C GLY A 92 -8.20 16.31 34.30
N ASP A 93 -8.05 15.06 33.87
CA ASP A 93 -7.18 14.71 32.74
C ASP A 93 -7.82 15.10 31.40
N ALA A 94 -7.01 15.55 30.44
CA ALA A 94 -7.49 15.85 29.09
C ALA A 94 -7.87 14.58 28.34
N LEU A 95 -9.06 14.60 27.73
CA LEU A 95 -9.62 13.52 26.92
C LEU A 95 -10.09 14.10 25.57
N PRO A 96 -9.26 14.05 24.52
CA PRO A 96 -9.67 14.44 23.18
C PRO A 96 -10.62 13.37 22.60
N LEU A 97 -11.74 13.82 22.02
CA LEU A 97 -12.74 12.96 21.39
C LEU A 97 -13.01 13.46 19.98
N GLN A 98 -13.23 12.54 19.05
CA GLN A 98 -13.65 12.85 17.68
C GLN A 98 -15.08 12.35 17.46
N VAL A 99 -15.92 13.17 16.84
CA VAL A 99 -17.30 12.81 16.56
C VAL A 99 -17.36 11.90 15.34
N THR A 100 -17.90 10.69 15.50
CA THR A 100 -18.03 9.71 14.42
C THR A 100 -19.47 9.58 13.88
N HIS A 101 -20.48 9.73 14.75
CA HIS A 101 -21.88 9.55 14.42
C HIS A 101 -22.75 10.64 15.06
N LYS A 102 -23.85 10.99 14.39
CA LYS A 102 -24.94 11.82 14.90
C LYS A 102 -26.26 11.15 14.51
N ASP A 103 -27.17 10.98 15.47
CA ASP A 103 -28.48 10.33 15.25
C ASP A 103 -28.35 8.96 14.53
N ASP A 104 -27.41 8.13 15.00
CA ASP A 104 -27.04 6.81 14.44
C ASP A 104 -26.57 6.80 12.98
N LYS A 105 -26.26 7.96 12.40
CA LYS A 105 -25.71 8.10 11.04
C LYS A 105 -24.27 8.59 11.09
N PRO A 106 -23.39 8.11 10.18
CA PRO A 106 -22.03 8.62 10.07
C PRO A 106 -22.05 10.13 9.83
N PHE A 107 -21.35 10.88 10.70
CA PHE A 107 -21.30 12.33 10.61
C PHE A 107 -20.09 12.74 9.77
N ARG A 108 -20.31 13.02 8.48
CA ARG A 108 -19.29 13.51 7.54
C ARG A 108 -19.81 14.76 6.83
N PRO A 109 -19.80 15.92 7.49
CA PRO A 109 -20.27 17.15 6.89
C PRO A 109 -19.37 17.58 5.74
N VAL A 110 -19.99 17.97 4.62
CA VAL A 110 -19.31 18.46 3.40
C VAL A 110 -19.11 19.97 3.40
N SER A 111 -19.66 20.67 4.41
CA SER A 111 -19.54 22.13 4.56
C SER A 111 -19.42 22.56 6.02
N ARG A 112 -18.72 23.66 6.24
CA ARG A 112 -18.62 24.37 7.52
C ARG A 112 -20.01 24.72 8.07
N ASP A 113 -20.94 25.12 7.21
CA ASP A 113 -22.28 25.54 7.62
C ASP A 113 -23.12 24.37 8.13
N GLU A 114 -23.00 23.18 7.51
CA GLU A 114 -23.61 21.94 8.01
C GLU A 114 -22.99 21.51 9.34
N THR A 115 -21.68 21.71 9.50
CA THR A 115 -20.96 21.37 10.73
C THR A 115 -21.37 22.26 11.90
N MET A 116 -21.58 23.56 11.66
CA MET A 116 -22.07 24.49 12.68
C MET A 116 -23.57 24.30 12.97
N ALA A 117 -24.38 24.05 11.95
CA ALA A 117 -25.81 23.75 12.10
C ALA A 117 -26.05 22.43 12.85
N ALA A 118 -25.11 21.48 12.78
CA ALA A 118 -25.19 20.24 13.53
C ALA A 118 -25.11 20.43 15.06
N GLY A 119 -24.74 21.61 15.56
CA GLY A 119 -24.95 22.01 16.96
C GLY A 119 -24.31 21.05 17.96
N ILE A 120 -23.11 20.54 17.65
CA ILE A 120 -22.37 19.67 18.58
C ILE A 120 -21.85 20.56 19.70
N ALA A 121 -22.67 20.70 20.74
CA ALA A 121 -22.34 21.40 21.98
C ALA A 121 -21.31 20.59 22.77
N ALA A 122 -20.05 20.62 22.36
CA ALA A 122 -18.94 20.16 23.18
C ALA A 122 -18.02 21.36 23.41
N GLY A 123 -17.87 21.75 24.68
CA GLY A 123 -17.10 22.92 25.09
C GLY A 123 -15.74 22.99 24.40
N LYS A 124 -15.43 24.17 23.86
CA LYS A 124 -14.21 24.44 23.08
C LYS A 124 -13.98 23.45 21.92
N SER A 125 -14.99 23.27 21.06
CA SER A 125 -14.83 22.55 19.79
C SER A 125 -13.91 23.32 18.84
N GLN A 126 -12.91 22.65 18.26
CA GLN A 126 -12.03 23.20 17.24
C GLN A 126 -12.34 22.51 15.91
N LEU A 127 -12.82 23.29 14.93
CA LEU A 127 -13.13 22.79 13.60
C LEU A 127 -11.82 22.68 12.81
N GLN A 128 -11.49 21.48 12.36
CA GLN A 128 -10.35 21.27 11.47
C GLN A 128 -10.87 20.97 10.06
N ARG A 129 -10.36 21.74 9.09
CA ARG A 129 -10.60 21.47 7.67
C ARG A 129 -9.60 20.40 7.23
N THR A 130 -10.08 19.23 6.87
CA THR A 130 -9.22 18.15 6.37
C THR A 130 -9.50 17.97 4.88
N GLY A 131 -8.54 18.40 4.06
CA GLY A 131 -8.58 18.16 2.61
C GLY A 131 -7.80 16.90 2.28
N ALA A 132 -8.37 16.04 1.43
CA ALA A 132 -7.63 14.97 0.75
C ALA A 132 -6.91 15.51 -0.49
#